data_AF-M7ZUB4-F1
#
_entry.id   AF-M7ZUB4-F1
#
_cell.length_a   1.000
_cell.length_b   1.000
_cell.length_c   1.000
_cell.angle_alpha   90.00
_cell.angle_beta   90.00
_cell.angle_gamma   90.00
#
_symmetry.space_group_name_H-M   'P 1'
#
loop_
_entity.id
_entity.type
_entity.pdbx_description
1 polymer ?
#
loop_
_entity_poly.entity_id
_entity_poly.type
_entity_poly.pdbx_seq_one_letter_code
_entity_poly.pdbx_strand_id
1 'polypeptide(L)'
;MVAVVGVVGGVLFSKLDSFLAPNRPCHNSLWISILAFHEALVRKPRDPLVVATFALAVYLGGDLPLAVDIGQSINRQHDAGFAELLEPRMRGKKGLLAEVKDLAISMRQALTEMTDEYYVANAMAKIPQAPSSDLVFIPLQAYLKVLKLIERVQHGKKEIGYEPKSDGNIDYHNLANGTPAEVRNLFTLVVFDTIYPPNLEKEDDSSRR
;
A
#
# COMPACT_ATOMS: atom_id res chain seq x y z
N MET A 1 -18.64 5.92 3.59
CA MET A 1 -17.31 5.27 3.53
C MET A 1 -17.18 4.26 4.67
N VAL A 2 -18.01 3.22 4.66
CA VAL A 2 -17.62 1.93 5.21
C VAL A 2 -17.53 1.10 3.95
N ALA A 3 -16.30 0.89 3.47
CA ALA A 3 -16.06 -0.15 2.49
C ALA A 3 -16.74 -1.42 3.00
N VAL A 4 -17.07 -2.36 2.13
CA VAL A 4 -17.16 -3.75 2.59
C VAL A 4 -15.78 -4.06 3.15
N VAL A 5 -15.57 -3.77 4.43
CA VAL A 5 -14.52 -4.31 5.24
C VAL A 5 -14.95 -5.76 5.39
N GLY A 6 -14.79 -6.52 4.30
CA GLY A 6 -14.36 -7.90 4.46
C GLY A 6 -13.24 -7.83 5.49
N VAL A 7 -13.28 -8.76 6.44
CA VAL A 7 -12.52 -8.87 7.70
C VAL A 7 -11.03 -8.43 7.63
N VAL A 8 -10.51 -8.22 6.42
CA VAL A 8 -9.15 -8.07 5.99
C VAL A 8 -8.72 -6.63 5.63
N GLY A 9 -9.61 -5.77 5.09
CA GLY A 9 -9.35 -4.32 5.00
C GLY A 9 -9.11 -3.68 6.37
N GLY A 10 -9.72 -4.26 7.40
CA GLY A 10 -9.55 -3.85 8.80
C GLY A 10 -8.12 -4.00 9.30
N VAL A 11 -7.32 -4.96 8.78
CA VAL A 11 -5.94 -5.17 9.25
C VAL A 11 -5.03 -4.06 8.77
N LEU A 12 -5.05 -3.73 7.47
CA LEU A 12 -4.21 -2.68 6.90
C LEU A 12 -4.50 -1.31 7.53
N PHE A 13 -5.78 -0.98 7.72
CA PHE A 13 -6.18 0.26 8.38
C PHE A 13 -5.92 0.24 9.89
N SER A 14 -6.08 -0.90 10.56
CA SER A 14 -5.69 -1.04 11.97
C SER A 14 -4.18 -0.86 12.17
N LYS A 15 -3.35 -1.34 11.24
CA LYS A 15 -1.91 -1.07 11.24
C LYS A 15 -1.64 0.41 11.04
N LEU A 16 -2.27 1.06 10.08
CA LEU A 16 -2.15 2.51 9.91
C LEU A 16 -2.53 3.28 11.19
N ASP A 17 -3.65 2.93 11.81
CA ASP A 17 -4.13 3.54 13.06
C ASP A 17 -3.13 3.37 14.20
N SER A 18 -2.38 2.27 14.24
CA SER A 18 -1.35 2.05 15.27
C SER A 18 -0.17 3.02 15.19
N PHE A 19 0.05 3.65 14.03
CA PHE A 19 1.09 4.66 13.83
C PHE A 19 0.61 6.09 14.08
N LEU A 20 -0.69 6.32 14.16
CA LEU A 20 -1.29 7.65 14.20
C LEU A 20 -1.97 7.91 15.54
N ALA A 21 -2.01 9.18 15.92
CA ALA A 21 -2.66 9.65 17.15
C ALA A 21 -2.97 11.15 16.98
N PRO A 22 -3.78 11.77 17.86
CA PRO A 22 -4.05 13.20 17.79
C PRO A 22 -2.79 14.08 17.78
N ASN A 23 -1.73 13.67 18.48
CA ASN A 23 -0.42 14.34 18.48
C ASN A 23 0.56 13.81 17.41
N ARG A 24 0.12 12.87 16.57
CA ARG A 24 0.88 12.21 15.50
C ARG A 24 0.04 12.19 14.21
N PRO A 25 -0.31 13.36 13.65
CA PRO A 25 -1.17 13.44 12.47
C PRO A 25 -0.42 13.02 11.20
N CYS A 26 -1.18 12.68 10.15
CA CYS A 26 -0.65 12.46 8.81
C CYS A 26 -1.43 13.25 7.77
N HIS A 27 -0.76 13.57 6.65
CA HIS A 27 -1.43 14.14 5.49
C HIS A 27 -2.41 13.12 4.84
N ASN A 28 -3.53 13.60 4.32
CA ASN A 28 -4.59 12.76 3.74
C ASN A 28 -4.11 11.85 2.59
N SER A 29 -3.04 12.24 1.88
CA SER A 29 -2.45 11.44 0.81
C SER A 29 -2.00 10.05 1.28
N LEU A 30 -1.62 9.88 2.55
CA LEU A 30 -1.28 8.56 3.08
C LEU A 30 -2.51 7.65 3.10
N TRP A 31 -3.60 8.09 3.73
CA TRP A 31 -4.86 7.36 3.79
C TRP A 31 -5.41 7.03 2.40
N ILE A 32 -5.35 7.99 1.47
CA ILE A 32 -5.79 7.77 0.08
C ILE A 32 -4.89 6.74 -0.62
N SER A 33 -3.57 6.77 -0.38
CA SER A 33 -2.64 5.77 -0.93
C SER A 33 -2.98 4.37 -0.42
N ILE A 34 -3.22 4.23 0.89
CA ILE A 34 -3.57 2.96 1.51
C ILE A 34 -4.92 2.45 1.01
N LEU A 35 -5.92 3.32 0.86
CA LEU A 35 -7.23 2.98 0.33
C LEU A 35 -7.16 2.51 -1.14
N ALA A 36 -6.47 3.26 -2.01
CA ALA A 36 -6.29 2.88 -3.41
C ALA A 36 -5.52 1.56 -3.56
N PHE A 37 -4.54 1.33 -2.69
CA PHE A 37 -3.79 0.08 -2.63
C PHE A 37 -4.67 -1.10 -2.18
N HIS A 38 -5.46 -0.92 -1.11
CA HIS A 38 -6.40 -1.93 -0.63
C HIS A 38 -7.42 -2.31 -1.71
N GLU A 39 -8.05 -1.32 -2.35
CA GLU A 39 -9.03 -1.55 -3.41
C GLU A 39 -8.42 -2.32 -4.61
N ALA A 40 -7.17 -2.03 -4.97
CA ALA A 40 -6.47 -2.78 -6.01
C ALA A 40 -6.26 -4.25 -5.64
N LEU A 41 -5.93 -4.54 -4.37
CA LEU A 41 -5.76 -5.90 -3.88
C LEU A 41 -7.08 -6.67 -3.76
N VAL A 42 -8.15 -6.01 -3.31
CA VAL A 42 -9.49 -6.63 -3.23
C VAL A 42 -9.98 -7.07 -4.61
N ARG A 43 -9.77 -6.23 -5.63
CA ARG A 43 -10.17 -6.55 -7.02
C ARG A 43 -9.32 -7.63 -7.66
N LYS A 44 -8.01 -7.60 -7.36
CA LYS A 44 -7.04 -8.55 -7.91
C LYS A 44 -6.04 -8.95 -6.83
N PRO A 45 -6.32 -10.04 -6.09
CA PRO A 45 -5.41 -10.60 -5.10
C PRO A 45 -4.01 -10.82 -5.69
N ARG A 46 -2.98 -10.61 -4.87
CA ARG A 46 -1.56 -10.64 -5.32
C ARG A 46 -0.73 -11.57 -4.47
N ASP A 47 0.36 -12.05 -5.05
CA ASP A 47 1.39 -12.75 -4.29
C ASP A 47 2.00 -11.82 -3.20
N PRO A 48 2.18 -12.28 -1.95
CA PRO A 48 2.81 -11.52 -0.87
C PRO A 48 4.16 -10.90 -1.28
N LEU A 49 4.94 -11.61 -2.10
CA LEU A 49 6.22 -11.13 -2.59
C LEU A 49 6.06 -9.95 -3.56
N VAL A 50 5.02 -9.97 -4.41
CA VAL A 50 4.67 -8.85 -5.29
C VAL A 50 4.29 -7.63 -4.46
N VAL A 51 3.48 -7.83 -3.42
CA VAL A 51 3.05 -6.77 -2.50
C VAL A 51 4.25 -6.15 -1.76
N ALA A 52 5.12 -6.98 -1.20
CA ALA A 52 6.33 -6.55 -0.50
C ALA A 52 7.28 -5.79 -1.43
N THR A 53 7.51 -6.33 -2.63
CA THR A 53 8.39 -5.72 -3.63
C THR A 53 7.82 -4.40 -4.14
N PHE A 54 6.50 -4.28 -4.27
CA PHE A 54 5.84 -3.02 -4.59
C PHE A 54 6.06 -1.97 -3.49
N ALA A 55 5.87 -2.33 -2.22
CA ALA A 55 6.14 -1.44 -1.10
C ALA A 55 7.61 -1.00 -1.05
N LEU A 56 8.56 -1.91 -1.29
CA LEU A 56 9.98 -1.56 -1.44
C LEU A 56 10.22 -0.61 -2.61
N ALA A 57 9.59 -0.83 -3.75
CA ALA A 57 9.73 0.08 -4.90
C ALA A 57 9.19 1.48 -4.58
N VAL A 58 8.10 1.58 -3.83
CA VAL A 58 7.58 2.85 -3.31
C VAL A 58 8.59 3.51 -2.37
N TYR A 59 9.11 2.76 -1.39
CA TYR A 59 10.13 3.20 -0.44
C TYR A 59 11.39 3.74 -1.13
N LEU A 60 11.85 3.02 -2.17
CA LEU A 60 13.06 3.34 -2.93
C LEU A 60 12.85 4.41 -4.01
N GLY A 61 11.66 5.03 -4.05
CA GLY A 61 11.34 6.10 -5.00
C GLY A 61 11.25 5.64 -6.45
N GLY A 62 10.89 4.37 -6.70
CA GLY A 62 10.73 3.77 -8.03
C GLY A 62 11.94 2.95 -8.52
N ASP A 63 12.93 2.68 -7.67
CA ASP A 63 14.08 1.82 -7.99
C ASP A 63 13.67 0.34 -8.05
N LEU A 64 12.98 -0.05 -9.14
CA LEU A 64 12.49 -1.41 -9.34
C LEU A 64 13.58 -2.49 -9.33
N PRO A 65 14.76 -2.31 -9.96
CA PRO A 65 15.81 -3.32 -9.91
C PRO A 65 16.23 -3.64 -8.47
N LEU A 66 16.50 -2.60 -7.68
CA LEU A 66 16.87 -2.78 -6.27
C LEU A 66 15.72 -3.36 -5.44
N ALA A 67 14.49 -2.90 -5.68
CA ALA A 67 13.32 -3.44 -5.00
C ALA A 67 13.12 -4.94 -5.26
N VAL A 68 13.30 -5.39 -6.51
CA VAL A 68 13.21 -6.81 -6.89
C VAL A 68 14.33 -7.62 -6.24
N ASP A 69 15.55 -7.10 -6.23
CA ASP A 69 16.69 -7.78 -5.62
C ASP A 69 16.51 -7.97 -4.11
N ILE A 70 16.02 -6.94 -3.40
CA ILE A 70 15.68 -7.02 -1.97
C ILE A 70 14.45 -7.91 -1.75
N GLY A 71 13.41 -7.77 -2.57
CA GLY A 71 12.20 -8.58 -2.45
C GLY A 71 12.51 -10.06 -2.51
N GLN A 72 13.36 -10.48 -3.45
CA GLN A 72 13.77 -11.88 -3.59
C GLN A 72 14.60 -12.43 -2.42
N SER A 73 15.20 -11.57 -1.60
CA SER A 73 15.91 -12.00 -0.38
C SER A 73 14.99 -12.10 0.84
N ILE A 74 13.72 -11.71 0.73
CA ILE A 74 12.73 -11.88 1.79
C ILE A 74 12.45 -13.38 1.95
N ASN A 75 12.89 -13.93 3.09
CA ASN A 75 12.64 -15.33 3.49
C ASN A 75 11.69 -15.44 4.69
N ARG A 76 10.86 -14.41 4.93
CA ARG A 76 9.92 -14.38 6.05
C ARG A 76 8.61 -15.06 5.69
N GLN A 77 7.99 -15.72 6.67
CA GLN A 77 6.63 -16.23 6.52
C GLN A 77 5.65 -15.06 6.49
N HIS A 78 4.77 -15.04 5.49
CA HIS A 78 3.70 -14.06 5.37
C HIS A 78 2.48 -14.52 6.17
N ASP A 79 1.62 -13.57 6.55
CA ASP A 79 0.35 -13.88 7.20
C ASP A 79 -0.62 -14.52 6.20
N ALA A 80 -0.87 -15.82 6.36
CA ALA A 80 -1.81 -16.58 5.54
C ALA A 80 -3.28 -16.20 5.77
N GLY A 81 -3.58 -15.40 6.80
CA GLY A 81 -4.90 -14.86 7.08
C GLY A 81 -5.30 -13.66 6.20
N PHE A 82 -4.37 -13.09 5.43
CA PHE A 82 -4.65 -11.97 4.52
C PHE A 82 -5.21 -12.52 3.19
N ALA A 83 -6.54 -12.61 3.06
CA ALA A 83 -7.22 -13.27 1.93
C ALA A 83 -6.96 -12.61 0.55
N GLU A 84 -6.53 -11.35 0.53
CA GLU A 84 -6.08 -10.63 -0.66
C GLU A 84 -4.68 -11.07 -1.11
N LEU A 85 -4.03 -11.97 -0.37
CA LEU A 85 -2.81 -12.65 -0.78
C LEU A 85 -3.11 -13.98 -1.46
N LEU A 86 -2.43 -14.21 -2.56
CA LEU A 86 -2.35 -15.52 -3.18
C LEU A 86 -1.30 -16.37 -2.47
N GLU A 87 -1.41 -17.69 -2.60
CA GLU A 87 -0.29 -18.57 -2.25
C GLU A 87 0.98 -18.14 -3.01
N PRO A 88 2.15 -18.09 -2.34
CA PRO A 88 3.39 -17.68 -2.97
C PRO A 88 3.70 -18.54 -4.20
N ARG A 89 3.94 -17.90 -5.33
CA ARG A 89 4.36 -18.56 -6.57
C ARG A 89 5.78 -18.15 -6.88
N MET A 90 6.66 -19.13 -7.01
CA MET A 90 8.04 -18.88 -7.41
C MET A 90 8.06 -18.29 -8.83
N ARG A 91 8.48 -17.04 -8.96
CA ARG A 91 8.63 -16.37 -10.25
C ARG A 91 10.03 -15.77 -10.37
N GLY A 92 10.62 -15.90 -11.56
CA GLY A 92 11.88 -15.24 -11.87
C GLY A 92 11.76 -13.71 -11.83
N LYS A 93 12.89 -13.01 -11.73
CA LYS A 93 12.98 -11.52 -11.60
C LYS A 93 12.08 -10.77 -12.58
N LYS A 94 12.05 -11.19 -13.86
CA LYS A 94 11.22 -10.57 -14.90
C LYS A 94 9.72 -10.69 -14.63
N GLY A 95 9.28 -11.84 -14.13
CA GLY A 95 7.88 -12.07 -13.78
C GLY A 95 7.46 -11.24 -12.57
N LEU A 96 8.30 -11.20 -11.53
CA LEU A 96 8.06 -10.36 -10.35
C LEU A 96 7.98 -8.87 -10.73
N LEU A 97 8.91 -8.39 -11.55
CA LEU A 97 8.90 -7.01 -12.05
C LEU A 97 7.60 -6.67 -12.79
N ALA A 98 7.13 -7.55 -13.66
CA ALA A 98 5.89 -7.35 -14.41
C ALA A 98 4.67 -7.26 -13.49
N GLU A 99 4.57 -8.16 -12.52
CA GLU A 99 3.47 -8.17 -11.54
C GLU A 99 3.49 -6.93 -10.63
N VAL A 100 4.67 -6.45 -10.23
CA VAL A 100 4.81 -5.21 -9.44
C VAL A 100 4.33 -3.98 -10.23
N LYS A 101 4.68 -3.89 -11.52
CA LYS A 101 4.17 -2.83 -12.40
C LYS A 101 2.66 -2.94 -12.62
N ASP A 102 2.15 -4.16 -12.76
CA ASP A 102 0.73 -4.42 -12.92
C ASP A 102 -0.06 -4.05 -11.66
N LEU A 103 0.49 -4.27 -10.46
CA LEU A 103 -0.07 -3.77 -9.21
C LEU A 103 -0.10 -2.24 -9.17
N ALA A 104 0.95 -1.56 -9.62
CA ALA A 104 0.95 -0.10 -9.75
C ALA A 104 -0.18 0.40 -10.68
N ILE A 105 -0.40 -0.29 -11.80
CA ILE A 105 -1.50 0.03 -12.73
C ILE A 105 -2.86 -0.17 -12.05
N SER A 106 -3.06 -1.29 -11.35
CA SER A 106 -4.30 -1.56 -10.60
C SER A 106 -4.57 -0.48 -9.53
N MET A 107 -3.53 -0.07 -8.78
CA MET A 107 -3.64 0.98 -7.77
C MET A 107 -3.97 2.34 -8.39
N ARG A 108 -3.37 2.68 -9.54
CA ARG A 108 -3.71 3.91 -10.28
C ARG A 108 -5.16 3.90 -10.75
N GLN A 109 -5.62 2.77 -11.30
CA GLN A 109 -7.00 2.63 -11.75
C GLN A 109 -7.98 2.79 -10.58
N ALA A 110 -7.72 2.14 -9.44
CA ALA A 110 -8.51 2.30 -8.22
C ALA A 110 -8.55 3.77 -7.77
N LEU A 111 -7.40 4.46 -7.76
CA LEU A 111 -7.34 5.88 -7.42
C LEU A 111 -8.18 6.76 -8.37
N THR A 112 -8.12 6.52 -9.69
CA THR A 112 -8.91 7.27 -10.67
C THR A 112 -10.40 7.04 -10.50
N GLU A 113 -10.83 5.80 -10.29
CA GLU A 113 -12.24 5.47 -10.07
C GLU A 113 -12.77 6.05 -8.75
N MET A 114 -11.94 6.13 -7.70
CA MET A 114 -12.29 6.83 -6.45
C MET A 114 -12.46 8.34 -6.64
N THR A 115 -12.01 8.90 -7.76
CA THR A 115 -12.21 10.30 -8.13
C THR A 115 -13.32 10.54 -9.15
N ASP A 116 -13.97 9.47 -9.63
CA ASP A 116 -14.95 9.53 -10.70
C ASP A 116 -16.37 9.35 -10.15
N GLU A 117 -17.23 10.32 -10.43
CA GLU A 117 -18.62 10.39 -9.95
C GLU A 117 -19.41 9.14 -10.29
N TYR A 118 -19.28 8.62 -11.52
CA TYR A 118 -20.02 7.45 -11.98
C TYR A 118 -19.63 6.19 -11.21
N TYR A 119 -18.33 5.98 -10.99
CA TYR A 119 -17.84 4.81 -10.26
C TYR A 119 -18.22 4.90 -8.78
N VAL A 120 -18.15 6.09 -8.17
CA VAL A 120 -18.58 6.30 -6.78
C VAL A 120 -20.08 6.09 -6.62
N ALA A 121 -20.91 6.67 -7.49
CA ALA A 121 -22.36 6.47 -7.48
C ALA A 121 -22.73 4.98 -7.55
N ASN A 122 -22.10 4.24 -8.48
CA ASN A 122 -22.31 2.81 -8.64
C ASN A 122 -21.85 1.98 -7.43
N ALA A 123 -20.76 2.38 -6.77
CA ALA A 123 -20.30 1.73 -5.54
C ALA A 123 -21.28 1.99 -4.39
N MET A 124 -21.77 3.23 -4.25
CA MET A 124 -22.71 3.64 -3.22
C MET A 124 -24.09 3.00 -3.38
N ALA A 125 -24.57 2.82 -4.62
CA ALA A 125 -25.84 2.14 -4.91
C ALA A 125 -25.88 0.68 -4.44
N LYS A 126 -24.72 0.03 -4.26
CA LYS A 126 -24.62 -1.34 -3.73
C LYS A 126 -24.78 -1.41 -2.21
N ILE A 127 -24.85 -0.28 -1.53
CA ILE A 127 -24.96 -0.19 -0.06
C ILE A 127 -26.40 0.21 0.28
N PRO A 128 -27.24 -0.70 0.80
CA PRO A 128 -28.67 -0.45 0.99
C PRO A 128 -29.02 0.72 1.91
N GLN A 129 -28.09 1.15 2.76
CA GLN A 129 -28.26 2.21 3.76
C GLN A 129 -27.48 3.49 3.40
N ALA A 130 -26.76 3.50 2.29
CA ALA A 130 -25.98 4.67 1.91
C ALA A 130 -26.90 5.79 1.41
N PRO A 131 -26.68 7.05 1.85
CA PRO A 131 -27.35 8.18 1.22
C PRO A 131 -26.95 8.23 -0.25
N SER A 132 -27.91 8.54 -1.13
CA SER A 132 -27.62 8.87 -2.53
C SER A 132 -26.74 10.11 -2.57
N SER A 133 -25.44 9.91 -2.78
CA SER A 133 -24.46 10.98 -2.86
C SER A 133 -23.40 10.58 -3.87
N ASP A 134 -23.33 11.35 -4.94
CA ASP A 134 -22.34 11.18 -6.01
C ASP A 134 -21.07 12.00 -5.71
N LEU A 135 -20.92 12.48 -4.46
CA LEU A 135 -19.83 13.37 -4.08
C LEU A 135 -18.53 12.60 -3.88
N VAL A 136 -17.58 12.92 -4.76
CA VAL A 136 -16.17 12.54 -4.64
C VAL A 136 -15.43 13.59 -3.80
N PHE A 137 -14.95 13.21 -2.61
CA PHE A 137 -14.17 14.11 -1.74
C PHE A 137 -12.68 13.73 -1.67
N ILE A 138 -12.01 13.64 -2.82
CA ILE A 138 -10.55 13.58 -2.87
C ILE A 138 -10.04 14.91 -3.44
N PRO A 139 -9.38 15.76 -2.63
CA PRO A 139 -8.78 16.99 -3.14
C PRO A 139 -7.77 16.70 -4.24
N LEU A 140 -7.80 17.47 -5.33
CA LEU A 140 -6.88 17.29 -6.48
C LEU A 140 -5.41 17.23 -6.04
N GLN A 141 -5.00 18.05 -5.08
CA GLN A 141 -3.63 18.04 -4.56
C GLN A 141 -3.26 16.71 -3.90
N ALA A 142 -4.19 16.08 -3.18
CA ALA A 142 -3.98 14.78 -2.57
C ALA A 142 -3.90 13.70 -3.65
N TYR A 143 -4.82 13.71 -4.63
CA TYR A 143 -4.78 12.82 -5.80
C TYR A 143 -3.42 12.88 -6.52
N LEU A 144 -2.93 14.07 -6.85
CA LEU A 144 -1.65 14.25 -7.55
C LEU A 144 -0.45 13.75 -6.72
N LYS A 145 -0.48 13.92 -5.39
CA LYS A 145 0.55 13.37 -4.50
C LYS A 145 0.58 11.83 -4.55
N VAL A 146 -0.58 11.18 -4.51
CA VAL A 146 -0.69 9.71 -4.60
C VAL A 146 -0.30 9.22 -6.00
N LEU A 147 -0.75 9.90 -7.04
CA LEU A 147 -0.40 9.57 -8.43
C LEU A 147 1.13 9.60 -8.64
N LYS A 148 1.81 10.62 -8.12
CA LYS A 148 3.28 10.73 -8.20
C LYS A 148 3.98 9.55 -7.52
N LEU A 149 3.42 8.98 -6.45
CA LEU A 149 3.96 7.79 -5.78
C LEU A 149 3.84 6.56 -6.70
N ILE A 150 2.66 6.37 -7.30
CA ILE A 150 2.36 5.20 -8.15
C ILE A 150 3.16 5.23 -9.46
N GLU A 151 3.25 6.39 -10.11
CA GLU A 151 3.87 6.53 -11.43
C GLU A 151 5.36 6.18 -11.44
N ARG A 152 6.08 6.40 -10.32
CA ARG A 152 7.49 6.02 -10.19
C ARG A 152 7.66 4.50 -10.32
N VAL A 153 6.79 3.75 -9.67
CA VAL A 153 6.78 2.28 -9.72
C VAL A 153 6.27 1.79 -11.06
N GLN A 154 5.15 2.32 -11.56
CA GLN A 154 4.56 1.94 -12.85
C GLN A 154 5.55 2.04 -14.00
N HIS A 155 6.27 3.17 -14.10
CA HIS A 155 7.24 3.38 -15.16
C HIS A 155 8.61 2.75 -14.87
N GLY A 156 8.87 2.34 -13.63
CA GLY A 156 10.17 1.83 -13.20
C GLY A 156 11.28 2.89 -13.29
N LYS A 157 10.94 4.14 -13.00
CA LYS A 157 11.85 5.28 -13.08
C LYS A 157 12.09 5.81 -11.67
N LYS A 158 13.28 5.53 -11.14
CA LYS A 158 13.75 6.10 -9.87
C LYS A 158 13.70 7.62 -9.92
N GLU A 159 13.20 8.24 -8.86
CA GLU A 159 13.23 9.68 -8.69
C GLU A 159 14.67 10.19 -8.54
N ILE A 160 15.04 11.17 -9.38
CA ILE A 160 16.38 11.74 -9.39
C ILE A 160 16.63 12.48 -8.07
N GLY A 161 17.77 12.19 -7.43
CA GLY A 161 18.17 12.81 -6.16
C GLY A 161 17.33 12.36 -4.96
N TYR A 162 16.46 11.36 -5.10
CA TYR A 162 15.74 10.80 -3.98
C TYR A 162 16.58 9.75 -3.24
N GLU A 163 16.72 9.95 -1.94
CA GLU A 163 17.33 9.00 -1.03
C GLU A 163 16.27 8.53 -0.01
N PRO A 164 16.07 7.21 0.13
CA PRO A 164 15.21 6.67 1.18
C PRO A 164 15.76 7.02 2.55
N LYS A 165 14.88 7.10 3.56
CA LYS A 165 15.35 7.24 4.95
C LYS A 165 16.22 6.05 5.35
N SER A 166 17.11 6.26 6.29
CA SER A 166 18.01 5.21 6.79
C SER A 166 17.80 4.88 8.27
N ASP A 167 17.18 5.78 9.03
CA ASP A 167 17.02 5.68 10.48
C ASP A 167 15.72 4.99 10.91
N GLY A 168 14.78 4.76 9.98
CA GLY A 168 13.50 4.07 10.23
C GLY A 168 12.50 4.85 11.09
N ASN A 169 12.89 5.99 11.67
CA ASN A 169 12.01 6.81 12.50
C ASN A 169 10.94 7.51 11.64
N ILE A 170 9.78 7.79 12.23
CA ILE A 170 8.73 8.56 11.58
C ILE A 170 8.86 10.02 12.02
N ASP A 171 9.05 10.93 11.07
CA ASP A 171 8.97 12.36 11.34
C ASP A 171 7.52 12.82 11.15
N TYR A 172 6.80 12.92 12.26
CA TYR A 172 5.38 13.29 12.24
C TYR A 172 5.12 14.71 11.75
N HIS A 173 6.08 15.64 11.86
CA HIS A 173 5.94 16.98 11.29
C HIS A 173 5.97 16.90 9.76
N ASN A 174 6.95 16.17 9.21
CA ASN A 174 7.05 15.96 7.75
C ASN A 174 5.95 15.05 7.19
N LEU A 175 5.42 14.14 8.00
CA LEU A 175 4.28 13.29 7.65
C LEU A 175 2.97 14.10 7.59
N ALA A 176 2.73 15.00 8.56
CA ALA A 176 1.58 15.90 8.57
C ALA A 176 1.55 16.82 7.35
N ASN A 177 2.72 17.25 6.89
CA ASN A 177 2.89 18.05 5.66
C ASN A 177 2.84 17.21 4.37
N GLY A 178 2.82 15.87 4.50
CA GLY A 178 2.73 14.95 3.38
C GLY A 178 3.94 15.04 2.47
N THR A 179 5.13 15.11 3.06
CA THR A 179 6.39 15.04 2.31
C THR A 179 6.50 13.66 1.65
N PRO A 180 7.04 13.57 0.41
CA PRO A 180 7.15 12.28 -0.27
C PRO A 180 7.94 11.22 0.51
N ALA A 181 9.00 11.63 1.21
CA ALA A 181 9.83 10.71 1.99
C ALA A 181 9.05 10.04 3.13
N GLU A 182 8.34 10.83 3.96
CA GLU A 182 7.59 10.27 5.09
C GLU A 182 6.35 9.48 4.65
N VAL A 183 5.66 9.93 3.60
CA VAL A 183 4.50 9.19 3.07
C VAL A 183 4.95 7.83 2.54
N ARG A 184 6.06 7.75 1.79
CA ARG A 184 6.63 6.50 1.30
C ARG A 184 7.09 5.60 2.45
N ASN A 185 7.77 6.17 3.44
CA ASN A 185 8.25 5.44 4.62
C ASN A 185 7.08 4.78 5.35
N LEU A 186 6.09 5.56 5.77
CA LEU A 186 4.97 5.03 6.55
C LEU A 186 4.05 4.12 5.72
N PHE A 187 3.82 4.41 4.44
CA PHE A 187 3.11 3.48 3.54
C PHE A 187 3.80 2.11 3.52
N THR A 188 5.13 2.10 3.40
CA THR A 188 5.91 0.86 3.36
C THR A 188 5.83 0.11 4.68
N LEU A 189 6.00 0.79 5.82
CA LEU A 189 5.87 0.19 7.16
C LEU A 189 4.49 -0.44 7.37
N VAL A 190 3.42 0.28 7.02
CA VAL A 190 2.05 -0.24 7.14
C VAL A 190 1.84 -1.50 6.31
N VAL A 191 2.31 -1.52 5.06
CA VAL A 191 2.20 -2.71 4.20
C VAL A 191 3.02 -3.87 4.78
N PHE A 192 4.27 -3.65 5.17
CA PHE A 192 5.15 -4.68 5.72
C PHE A 192 4.63 -5.27 7.03
N ASP A 193 4.18 -4.44 7.97
CA ASP A 193 3.62 -4.89 9.25
C ASP A 193 2.27 -5.60 9.10
N THR A 194 1.61 -5.42 7.94
CA THR A 194 0.39 -6.15 7.58
C THR A 194 0.72 -7.53 7.00
N ILE A 195 1.67 -7.62 6.06
CA ILE A 195 1.97 -8.88 5.36
C ILE A 195 2.97 -9.77 6.10
N TYR A 196 3.87 -9.19 6.89
CA TYR A 196 4.92 -9.87 7.67
C TYR A 196 4.89 -9.38 9.14
N PRO A 197 3.82 -9.67 9.89
CA PRO A 197 3.70 -9.20 11.26
C PRO A 197 4.80 -9.77 12.17
N PRO A 198 5.39 -8.97 13.09
CA PRO A 198 6.51 -9.39 13.95
C PRO A 198 6.24 -10.61 14.83
N ASN A 199 4.97 -10.94 15.08
CA ASN A 199 4.60 -12.03 15.98
C ASN A 199 4.75 -13.42 15.35
N LEU A 200 4.77 -13.53 14.02
CA LEU A 200 5.03 -14.80 13.33
C LEU A 200 6.48 -15.28 13.51
N GLU A 201 7.42 -14.36 13.78
CA GLU A 201 8.82 -14.71 14.05
C GLU A 201 9.02 -15.41 15.40
N LYS A 202 8.09 -15.22 16.37
CA LYS A 202 8.20 -15.79 17.72
C LYS A 202 7.71 -17.25 17.82
N GLU A 203 6.82 -17.68 16.92
CA GLU A 203 6.33 -19.06 16.89
C GLU A 203 7.34 -20.04 16.26
N ASP A 204 8.13 -19.60 15.27
CA ASP A 204 9.17 -20.43 14.62
C ASP A 204 10.41 -20.64 15.54
N ASP A 205 10.68 -19.72 16.48
CA ASP A 205 11.80 -19.85 17.43
C ASP A 205 11.42 -20.62 18.71
N SER A 206 10.12 -20.73 19.03
CA SER A 206 9.61 -21.53 20.15
C SER A 206 9.31 -22.98 19.78
N SER A 207 9.16 -23.30 18.50
CA SER A 207 9.04 -24.68 17.99
C SER A 207 10.39 -25.32 17.63
N ARG A 208 11.51 -24.60 17.81
CA ARG A 208 12.89 -25.08 17.67
C ARG A 208 13.65 -25.23 19.01
N ARG A 209 12.96 -25.19 20.15
CA ARG A 209 13.54 -25.45 21.48
C ARG A 209 12.98 -26.70 22.12
#